data_AF-A0A542AJA4-F1
#
_entry.id   AF-A0A542AJA4-F1
#
_cell.length_a   1.000
_cell.length_b   1.000
_cell.length_c   1.000
_cell.angle_alpha   90.00
_cell.angle_beta   90.00
_cell.angle_gamma   90.00
#
_symmetry.space_group_name_H-M   'P 1'
#
loop_
_entity.id
_entity.type
_entity.pdbx_description
1 polymer ?
#
loop_
_entity_poly.entity_id
_entity_poly.type
_entity_poly.pdbx_seq_one_letter_code
_entity_poly.pdbx_strand_id
1 'polypeptide(L)' 'MTERLDVIWNEKNQRVDEPALVRKNIQRILNEWKTLKRVQLQSGKTEDYPEIAFLNKKIQEFEKDLRTLQTNP' A
#
# COMPACT_ATOMS: atom_id res chain seq x y z
N MET A 1 0.17 36.59 22.60
CA MET A 1 -0.23 36.44 21.18
C MET A 1 0.68 35.47 20.41
N THR A 2 1.72 34.91 21.07
CA THR A 2 2.70 33.97 20.52
C THR A 2 2.24 32.50 20.56
N GLU A 3 1.46 32.12 21.57
CA GLU A 3 0.96 30.73 21.73
C GLU A 3 0.07 30.26 20.57
N ARG A 4 -0.70 31.16 19.94
CA ARG A 4 -1.54 30.80 18.79
C ARG A 4 -0.73 30.47 17.54
N LEU A 5 0.45 31.07 17.38
CA LEU A 5 1.32 30.80 16.23
C LEU A 5 2.07 29.48 16.40
N ASP A 6 2.47 29.13 17.63
CA ASP A 6 3.09 27.84 17.93
C ASP A 6 2.12 26.66 17.72
N VAL A 7 0.84 26.83 18.05
CA VAL A 7 -0.21 25.82 17.79
C VAL A 7 -0.41 25.62 16.27
N ILE A 8 -0.50 26.69 15.49
CA ILE A 8 -0.66 26.63 14.03
C ILE A 8 0.59 26.02 13.37
N TRP A 9 1.79 26.30 13.89
CA TRP A 9 3.03 25.69 13.41
C TRP A 9 3.10 24.20 13.73
N ASN A 10 2.65 23.77 14.91
CA ASN A 10 2.59 22.36 15.29
C ASN A 10 1.54 21.57 14.50
N GLU A 11 0.37 22.16 14.21
CA GLU A 11 -0.65 21.55 13.35
C GLU A 11 -0.16 21.39 11.90
N LYS A 12 0.63 22.34 11.39
CA LYS A 12 1.23 22.25 10.05
C LYS A 12 2.26 21.12 9.95
N ASN A 13 3.00 20.85 11.02
CA ASN A 13 4.00 19.77 11.11
C ASN A 13 3.40 18.39 11.45
N GLN A 14 2.13 18.32 11.86
CA GLN A 14 1.39 17.07 12.06
C GLN A 14 0.60 16.60 10.83
N ARG A 15 0.73 17.29 9.69
CA ARG A 15 0.42 16.68 8.40
C ARG A 15 1.48 15.64 8.10
N VAL A 16 1.33 14.47 8.70
CA VAL A 16 1.89 13.23 8.14
C VAL A 16 1.61 13.32 6.65
N ASP A 17 2.62 13.20 5.79
CA ASP A 17 2.41 13.16 4.34
C ASP A 17 1.45 12.00 4.04
N GLU A 18 0.16 12.29 4.07
CA GLU A 18 -0.93 11.33 3.97
C GLU A 18 -0.78 10.52 2.68
N PRO A 19 -0.38 11.11 1.53
CA PRO A 19 -0.02 10.34 0.34
C PRO A 19 1.16 9.39 0.54
N ALA A 20 2.19 9.78 1.30
CA ALA A 20 3.35 8.93 1.56
C ALA A 20 3.01 7.78 2.51
N LEU A 21 2.18 8.04 3.53
CA LEU A 21 1.69 7.01 4.45
C LEU A 21 0.77 6.02 3.72
N VAL A 22 -0.16 6.51 2.90
CA VAL A 22 -1.03 5.68 2.06
C VAL A 22 -0.20 4.81 1.11
N ARG A 23 0.79 5.40 0.42
CA ARG A 23 1.70 4.65 -0.45
C ARG A 23 2.47 3.56 0.31
N LYS A 24 3.00 3.88 1.49
CA LYS A 24 3.70 2.92 2.35
C LYS A 24 2.79 1.76 2.77
N ASN A 25 1.54 2.05 3.13
CA ASN A 25 0.56 1.04 3.54
C ASN A 25 0.18 0.13 2.37
N ILE A 26 -0.08 0.69 1.19
CA ILE A 26 -0.37 -0.07 -0.03
C ILE A 26 0.82 -0.96 -0.41
N GLN A 27 2.05 -0.45 -0.33
CA GLN A 27 3.25 -1.24 -0.61
C GLN A 27 3.40 -2.42 0.36
N ARG A 28 3.09 -2.22 1.65
CA ARG A 28 3.10 -3.30 2.65
C ARG A 28 2.09 -4.39 2.30
N ILE A 29 0.84 -4.00 2.01
CA ILE A 29 -0.24 -4.92 1.66
C ILE A 29 0.12 -5.71 0.39
N LEU A 30 0.69 -5.05 -0.63
CA LEU A 30 1.15 -5.71 -1.85
C LEU A 30 2.19 -6.81 -1.55
N ASN A 31 3.14 -6.54 -0.64
CA ASN A 31 4.16 -7.51 -0.26
C ASN A 31 3.56 -8.71 0.48
N GLU A 32 2.54 -8.49 1.32
CA GLU A 32 1.80 -9.56 2.00
C GLU A 32 1.09 -10.46 0.98
N TRP A 33 0.40 -9.90 -0.01
CA TRP A 33 -0.25 -10.67 -1.09
C TRP A 33 0.75 -11.48 -1.92
N LYS A 34 1.90 -10.90 -2.27
CA LYS A 34 2.98 -11.61 -2.99
C LYS A 34 3.53 -12.77 -2.16
N THR A 35 3.64 -12.59 -0.85
CA THR A 35 4.10 -13.63 0.08
C THR A 35 3.09 -14.75 0.18
N LEU A 36 1.80 -14.43 0.35
CA LEU A 36 0.71 -15.41 0.36
C LEU A 36 0.68 -16.23 -0.93
N LYS A 37 0.80 -15.59 -2.10
CA LYS A 37 0.89 -16.30 -3.39
C LYS A 37 2.06 -17.29 -3.39
N ARG A 38 3.24 -16.86 -2.95
CA ARG A 38 4.44 -17.72 -2.89
C ARG A 38 4.21 -18.94 -1.99
N VAL A 39 3.63 -18.76 -0.82
CA VAL A 39 3.35 -19.86 0.12
C VAL A 39 2.37 -20.87 -0.50
N GLN A 40 1.31 -20.39 -1.17
CA GLN A 40 0.34 -21.26 -1.84
C GLN A 40 0.96 -22.04 -3.00
N LEU A 41 1.85 -21.41 -3.78
CA LEU A 41 2.59 -22.12 -4.83
C LEU A 41 3.55 -23.18 -4.25
N GLN A 42 4.21 -22.86 -3.12
CA GLN A 42 5.09 -23.80 -2.42
C GLN A 42 4.34 -25.00 -1.82
N SER A 43 3.04 -24.86 -1.52
CA SER A 43 2.21 -25.97 -1.06
C SER A 43 1.74 -26.90 -2.19
N GLY A 44 2.23 -26.70 -3.42
CA GLY A 44 1.89 -27.53 -4.58
C GLY A 44 0.69 -27.04 -5.38
N LYS A 45 0.13 -25.86 -5.07
CA LYS A 45 -0.87 -25.24 -5.95
C LYS A 45 -0.18 -24.64 -7.17
N THR A 46 -0.89 -24.62 -8.27
CA THR A 46 -0.44 -24.10 -9.56
C THR A 46 -1.23 -22.85 -9.94
N GLU A 47 -0.79 -22.11 -10.97
CA GLU A 47 -1.38 -20.82 -11.36
C GLU A 47 -2.84 -20.90 -11.83
N ASP A 48 -3.32 -22.10 -12.19
CA ASP A 48 -4.69 -22.43 -12.55
C ASP A 48 -5.64 -22.58 -11.34
N TYR A 49 -5.11 -22.66 -10.11
CA TYR A 49 -5.95 -22.72 -8.92
C TYR A 49 -6.72 -21.40 -8.74
N PRO A 50 -8.04 -21.46 -8.44
CA PRO A 50 -8.86 -20.26 -8.26
C PRO A 50 -8.31 -19.28 -7.22
N GLU A 51 -7.69 -19.78 -6.14
CA GLU A 51 -7.11 -18.91 -5.13
C GLU A 51 -5.87 -18.18 -5.65
N ILE A 52 -5.04 -18.83 -6.47
CA ILE A 52 -3.88 -18.19 -7.09
C ILE A 52 -4.33 -17.12 -8.09
N ALA A 53 -5.35 -17.41 -8.90
CA ALA A 53 -5.95 -16.43 -9.81
C ALA A 53 -6.50 -15.21 -9.06
N PHE A 54 -7.16 -15.43 -7.91
CA PHE A 54 -7.62 -14.35 -7.03
C PHE A 54 -6.46 -13.51 -6.49
N LEU A 55 -5.40 -14.16 -5.98
CA LEU A 55 -4.21 -13.47 -5.46
C LEU A 55 -3.53 -12.65 -6.56
N ASN A 56 -3.42 -13.19 -7.78
CA ASN A 56 -2.90 -12.48 -8.95
C ASN A 56 -3.71 -11.21 -9.25
N LYS A 57 -5.04 -11.32 -9.26
CA LYS A 57 -5.92 -10.16 -9.47
C LYS A 57 -5.69 -9.09 -8.42
N LYS A 58 -5.60 -9.47 -7.13
CA LYS A 58 -5.35 -8.51 -6.04
C LYS A 58 -3.97 -7.85 -6.14
N ILE A 59 -2.93 -8.62 -6.45
CA ILE A 59 -1.59 -8.07 -6.70
C ILE A 59 -1.62 -7.03 -7.83
N GLN A 60 -2.30 -7.32 -8.94
CA GLN A 60 -2.42 -6.39 -10.07
C GLN A 60 -3.18 -5.10 -9.71
N GLU A 61 -4.28 -5.21 -8.95
CA GLU A 61 -5.04 -4.07 -8.45
C GLU A 61 -4.14 -3.14 -7.61
N PHE A 62 -3.43 -3.68 -6.63
CA PHE A 62 -2.54 -2.87 -5.78
C PHE A 62 -1.32 -2.30 -6.54
N GLU A 63 -0.76 -3.02 -7.51
CA GLU A 63 0.31 -2.49 -8.36
C GLU A 63 -0.18 -1.33 -9.25
N LYS A 64 -1.43 -1.38 -9.70
CA LYS A 64 -2.06 -0.26 -10.42
C LYS A 64 -2.22 0.94 -9.51
N ASP A 65 -2.76 0.75 -8.30
CA ASP A 65 -2.95 1.84 -7.33
C ASP A 65 -1.63 2.52 -6.96
N LEU A 66 -0.56 1.75 -6.74
CA LEU A 66 0.78 2.31 -6.49
C LEU A 66 1.29 3.15 -7.66
N ARG A 67 1.11 2.68 -8.90
CA ARG A 67 1.51 3.44 -10.09
C ARG A 67 0.75 4.76 -10.18
N THR A 68 -0.57 4.74 -9.96
CA THR A 68 -1.39 5.96 -9.97
C THR A 68 -0.95 6.97 -8.92
N LEU A 69 -0.64 6.49 -7.71
CA LEU A 69 -0.14 7.34 -6.63
C LEU A 69 1.28 7.86 -6.87
N GLN A 70 2.10 7.19 -7.70
CA GLN A 70 3.43 7.64 -8.08
C GLN A 70 3.41 8.69 -9.20
N THR A 71 2.46 8.59 -10.13
CA THR A 71 2.32 9.52 -11.27
C THR A 71 1.61 10.83 -10.91
N ASN A 72 0.85 10.86 -9.82
CA ASN A 72 0.24 12.07 -9.27
C ASN A 72 0.90 12.41 -7.92
N PRO A 73 2.03 13.15 -7.91
CA PRO A 73 2.72 13.57 -6.70
C PRO A 73 1.90 14.58 -5.88
#